data_AF-A0A1H1G8R1-F1
#
_entry.id   AF-A0A1H1G8R1-F1
#
_cell.length_a   1.000
_cell.length_b   1.000
_cell.length_c   1.000
_cell.angle_alpha   90.00
_cell.angle_beta   90.00
_cell.angle_gamma   90.00
#
_symmetry.space_group_name_H-M   'P 1'
#
loop_
_entity.id
_entity.type
_entity.pdbx_description
1 polymer ?
#
loop_
_entity_poly.entity_id
_entity_poly.type
_entity_poly.pdbx_seq_one_letter_code
_entity_poly.pdbx_strand_id
1 'polypeptide(L)'
;MISGLRRYTVSAAARRPLIDFMLDALRVSGCTVIYASPADEAPFVITFETSTGERIGIVAYAFQATRTPTKNRPPDERSFQLKYGSLADYHQANTHELWQDPLGLFTSLLVGIDPKEGFFVGADPAMHNPTKFYIRLEFKDRHAEEIKAQKWHAWERERRGALAMAEPVEVLVGGTRESFLRYIEFERAAQDLDQGNRQLLADKLDSIPVPAGLAPKVEGFDEAQSHPLLKEFNLSAEQVLEIIANARRLKVAVRGWVAEDHLKTTLQKLPDVTHCERLDGDRTSDIRLRFKGGKPLLIECKNVLRVPNKVGEPRLDFQRTRAAKSDPCSRYYSPKDFDVVAACLHAVTEAWEFKYAVAAGLPPHDRCVGKIRSSLAVGAGWTNDPTPAFEAVYAAQG
;
A
#
# COMPACT_ATOMS: atom_id res chain seq x y z
N MET A 1 -22.25 -17.64 -5.62
CA MET A 1 -21.93 -17.07 -4.29
C MET A 1 -20.42 -16.97 -4.17
N ILE A 2 -19.89 -15.83 -3.68
CA ILE A 2 -18.44 -15.68 -3.45
C ILE A 2 -18.11 -16.38 -2.12
N SER A 3 -17.25 -17.40 -2.18
CA SER A 3 -16.87 -18.17 -1.00
C SER A 3 -16.22 -17.27 0.07
N GLY A 4 -16.63 -17.44 1.32
CA GLY A 4 -16.12 -16.67 2.46
C GLY A 4 -16.58 -15.21 2.56
N LEU A 5 -17.35 -14.69 1.59
CA LEU A 5 -17.86 -13.33 1.66
C LEU A 5 -19.04 -13.25 2.65
N ARG A 6 -18.83 -12.60 3.80
CA ARG A 6 -19.91 -12.30 4.74
C ARG A 6 -20.84 -11.23 4.18
N ARG A 7 -22.13 -11.54 4.10
CA ARG A 7 -23.18 -10.64 3.63
C ARG A 7 -24.01 -10.10 4.80
N TYR A 8 -24.56 -8.90 4.59
CA TYR A 8 -25.36 -8.17 5.55
C TYR A 8 -26.63 -7.67 4.88
N THR A 9 -27.77 -7.84 5.54
CA THR A 9 -28.99 -7.14 5.18
C THR A 9 -28.90 -5.69 5.67
N VAL A 10 -29.15 -4.75 4.77
CA VAL A 10 -29.03 -3.30 5.02
C VAL A 10 -30.26 -2.58 4.48
N SER A 11 -30.46 -1.33 4.90
CA SER A 11 -31.56 -0.52 4.37
C SER A 11 -31.31 -0.17 2.90
N ALA A 12 -32.16 -0.69 2.00
CA ALA A 12 -32.11 -0.36 0.57
C ALA A 12 -32.13 1.15 0.32
N ALA A 13 -32.99 1.90 1.00
CA ALA A 13 -33.11 3.34 0.81
C ALA A 13 -31.83 4.10 1.19
N ALA A 14 -31.14 3.67 2.25
CA ALA A 14 -29.89 4.31 2.68
C ALA A 14 -28.67 3.93 1.83
N ARG A 15 -28.79 2.86 1.02
CA ARG A 15 -27.68 2.23 0.30
C ARG A 15 -27.79 2.39 -1.22
N ARG A 16 -29.00 2.57 -1.73
CA ARG A 16 -29.32 2.86 -3.13
C ARG A 16 -28.45 3.99 -3.70
N PRO A 17 -28.30 5.17 -3.04
CA PRO A 17 -27.47 6.24 -3.59
C PRO A 17 -25.99 5.88 -3.76
N LEU A 18 -25.47 4.95 -2.94
CA LEU A 18 -24.07 4.54 -2.99
C LEU A 18 -23.82 3.58 -4.16
N ILE A 19 -24.70 2.59 -4.35
CA ILE A 19 -24.57 1.66 -5.47
C ILE A 19 -24.88 2.35 -6.81
N ASP A 20 -25.88 3.23 -6.85
CA ASP A 20 -26.21 3.99 -8.05
C ASP A 20 -25.02 4.88 -8.47
N PHE A 21 -24.35 5.55 -7.51
CA PHE A 21 -23.12 6.30 -7.78
C PHE A 21 -22.07 5.45 -8.51
N MET A 22 -21.78 4.25 -8.00
CA MET A 22 -20.77 3.37 -8.58
C MET A 22 -21.19 2.82 -9.94
N LEU A 23 -22.45 2.41 -10.10
CA LEU A 23 -22.96 1.88 -11.36
C LEU A 23 -22.99 2.95 -12.46
N ASP A 24 -23.43 4.16 -12.13
CA ASP A 24 -23.45 5.27 -13.07
C ASP A 24 -22.04 5.68 -13.47
N ALA A 25 -21.10 5.73 -12.51
CA ALA A 25 -19.70 6.01 -12.78
C ALA A 25 -19.06 4.99 -13.74
N LEU A 26 -19.34 3.70 -13.55
CA LEU A 26 -18.88 2.63 -14.45
C LEU A 26 -19.48 2.78 -15.85
N ARG A 27 -20.78 3.03 -15.96
CA ARG A 27 -21.47 3.21 -17.25
C ARG A 27 -20.95 4.43 -18.02
N VAL A 28 -20.73 5.55 -17.33
CA VAL A 28 -20.16 6.77 -17.92
C VAL A 28 -18.73 6.54 -18.41
N SER A 29 -17.98 5.64 -17.75
CA SER A 29 -16.65 5.21 -18.18
C SER A 29 -16.67 4.22 -19.35
N GLY A 30 -17.84 3.92 -19.93
CA GLY A 30 -18.01 3.00 -21.05
C GLY A 30 -18.08 1.52 -20.65
N CYS A 31 -18.19 1.21 -19.36
CA CYS A 31 -18.31 -0.17 -18.91
C CYS A 31 -19.74 -0.72 -19.07
N THR A 32 -19.84 -2.01 -19.39
CA THR A 32 -21.10 -2.75 -19.37
C THR A 32 -21.23 -3.52 -18.06
N VAL A 33 -22.19 -3.17 -17.22
CA VAL A 33 -22.44 -3.88 -15.96
C VAL A 33 -23.09 -5.23 -16.24
N ILE A 34 -22.42 -6.32 -15.84
CA ILE A 34 -22.89 -7.71 -16.01
C ILE A 34 -23.78 -8.10 -14.81
N TYR A 35 -23.36 -7.74 -13.60
CA TYR A 35 -24.08 -8.03 -12.37
C TYR A 35 -23.81 -6.95 -11.32
N ALA A 36 -24.82 -6.68 -10.49
CA ALA A 36 -24.71 -5.85 -9.30
C ALA A 36 -25.60 -6.42 -8.19
N SER A 37 -25.09 -6.50 -6.96
CA SER A 37 -25.90 -6.83 -5.78
C SER A 37 -27.06 -5.85 -5.61
N PRO A 38 -28.21 -6.27 -5.05
CA PRO A 38 -29.31 -5.36 -4.74
C PRO A 38 -28.91 -4.39 -3.61
N ALA A 39 -29.63 -3.26 -3.50
CA ALA A 39 -29.29 -2.20 -2.56
C ALA A 39 -29.50 -2.57 -1.07
N ASP A 40 -30.25 -3.63 -0.79
CA ASP A 40 -30.49 -4.18 0.55
C ASP A 40 -29.43 -5.20 1.00
N GLU A 41 -28.38 -5.41 0.20
CA GLU A 41 -27.25 -6.28 0.53
C GLU A 41 -25.94 -5.48 0.63
N ALA A 42 -25.08 -5.83 1.60
CA ALA A 42 -23.72 -5.33 1.70
C ALA A 42 -22.73 -6.45 2.07
N PRO A 43 -21.43 -6.34 1.73
CA PRO A 43 -20.86 -5.35 0.79
C PRO A 43 -21.41 -5.56 -0.63
N PHE A 44 -21.31 -4.55 -1.49
CA PHE A 44 -21.81 -4.67 -2.85
C PHE A 44 -20.87 -5.51 -3.70
N VAL A 45 -21.41 -6.46 -4.45
CA VAL A 45 -20.66 -7.20 -5.47
C VAL A 45 -21.06 -6.64 -6.83
N ILE A 46 -20.10 -6.18 -7.61
CA ILE A 46 -20.33 -5.67 -8.97
C ILE A 46 -19.35 -6.37 -9.90
N THR A 47 -19.84 -6.89 -11.02
CA THR A 47 -19.00 -7.37 -12.12
C THR A 47 -19.37 -6.64 -13.39
N PHE A 48 -18.38 -6.21 -14.14
CA PHE A 48 -18.57 -5.43 -15.35
C PHE A 48 -17.49 -5.77 -16.38
N GLU A 49 -17.77 -5.40 -17.63
CA GLU A 49 -16.82 -5.46 -18.73
C GLU A 49 -16.42 -4.03 -19.09
N THR A 50 -15.12 -3.76 -19.22
CA THR A 50 -14.60 -2.45 -19.66
C THR A 50 -14.84 -2.24 -21.15
N SER A 51 -14.61 -1.02 -21.65
CA SER A 51 -14.69 -0.72 -23.08
C SER A 51 -13.67 -1.51 -23.94
N THR A 52 -12.60 -2.02 -23.32
CA THR A 52 -11.59 -2.88 -23.96
C THR A 52 -11.92 -4.37 -23.90
N GLY A 53 -13.03 -4.75 -23.27
CA GLY A 53 -13.45 -6.15 -23.12
C GLY A 53 -12.88 -6.86 -21.88
N GLU A 54 -12.14 -6.17 -21.01
CA GLU A 54 -11.66 -6.76 -19.75
C GLU A 54 -12.84 -6.94 -18.78
N ARG A 55 -12.94 -8.13 -18.17
CA ARG A 55 -13.94 -8.39 -17.14
C ARG A 55 -13.35 -8.21 -15.76
N ILE A 56 -13.97 -7.33 -14.97
CA ILE A 56 -13.52 -6.97 -13.63
C ILE A 56 -14.64 -7.26 -12.63
N GLY A 57 -14.29 -7.87 -11.51
CA GLY A 57 -15.14 -7.99 -10.33
C GLY A 57 -14.67 -7.06 -9.22
N ILE A 58 -15.61 -6.46 -8.47
CA ILE A 58 -15.32 -5.71 -7.25
C ILE A 58 -16.22 -6.16 -6.09
N VAL A 59 -15.66 -6.11 -4.88
CA VAL A 59 -16.40 -6.22 -3.62
C VAL A 59 -16.25 -4.90 -2.87
N ALA A 60 -17.28 -4.05 -2.94
CA ALA A 60 -17.24 -2.70 -2.42
C ALA A 60 -17.87 -2.59 -1.03
N TYR A 61 -17.02 -2.35 -0.03
CA TYR A 61 -17.41 -1.89 1.30
C TYR A 61 -17.69 -0.39 1.25
N ALA A 62 -18.88 -0.04 0.75
CA ALA A 62 -19.29 1.34 0.54
C ALA A 62 -20.10 1.90 1.72
N PHE A 63 -19.76 3.12 2.13
CA PHE A 63 -20.39 3.86 3.22
C PHE A 63 -20.70 5.30 2.81
N GLN A 64 -21.72 5.90 3.41
CA GLN A 64 -22.03 7.31 3.18
C GLN A 64 -20.96 8.17 3.86
N ALA A 65 -20.27 9.00 3.08
CA ALA A 65 -19.48 10.10 3.59
C ALA A 65 -20.40 11.25 4.01
N THR A 66 -20.13 11.83 5.17
CA THR A 66 -20.92 12.91 5.74
C THR A 66 -20.04 14.00 6.34
N ARG A 67 -20.55 15.23 6.29
CA ARG A 67 -20.11 16.34 7.11
C ARG A 67 -21.11 16.48 8.25
N THR A 68 -20.79 15.94 9.42
CA THR A 68 -21.65 16.03 10.61
C THR A 68 -20.98 16.96 11.61
N PRO A 69 -21.43 18.23 11.72
CA PRO A 69 -20.95 19.13 12.76
C PRO A 69 -21.25 18.52 14.13
N THR A 70 -20.23 18.33 14.95
CA THR A 70 -20.42 17.94 16.36
C THR A 70 -19.57 18.84 17.23
N LYS A 71 -20.04 19.16 18.44
CA LYS A 71 -19.40 20.12 19.36
C LYS A 71 -17.91 19.82 19.67
N ASN A 72 -17.50 18.55 19.56
CA ASN A 72 -16.16 18.08 19.91
C ASN A 72 -15.29 17.71 18.68
N ARG A 73 -15.70 18.08 17.48
CA ARG A 73 -14.94 17.81 16.24
C ARG A 73 -14.51 19.11 15.57
N PRO A 74 -13.34 19.12 14.92
CA PRO A 74 -12.95 20.22 14.04
C PRO A 74 -14.07 20.54 13.05
N PRO A 75 -14.34 21.84 12.79
CA PRO A 75 -15.43 22.26 11.91
C PRO A 75 -15.21 21.87 10.45
N ASP A 76 -13.97 21.57 10.07
CA ASP A 76 -13.51 21.14 8.75
C ASP A 76 -13.48 19.61 8.60
N GLU A 77 -13.94 18.85 9.59
CA GLU A 77 -13.90 17.38 9.55
C GLU A 77 -15.09 16.77 8.80
N ARG A 78 -14.76 15.90 7.85
CA ARG A 78 -15.67 14.95 7.19
C ARG A 78 -15.32 13.54 7.62
N SER A 79 -16.27 12.62 7.51
CA SER A 79 -16.00 11.22 7.81
C SER A 79 -16.98 10.27 7.12
N PHE A 80 -16.61 9.00 7.03
CA PHE A 80 -17.57 7.91 6.82
C PHE A 80 -17.40 6.88 7.92
N GLN A 81 -18.52 6.30 8.36
CA GLN A 81 -18.54 5.32 9.45
C GLN A 81 -18.61 3.91 8.89
N LEU A 82 -17.64 3.06 9.27
CA LEU A 82 -17.58 1.66 8.85
C LEU A 82 -18.59 0.86 9.66
N LYS A 83 -19.79 0.62 9.13
CA LYS A 83 -20.82 -0.18 9.83
C LYS A 83 -21.78 -0.89 8.87
N TYR A 84 -22.03 -2.16 9.18
CA TYR A 84 -23.16 -2.93 8.67
C TYR A 84 -23.89 -3.56 9.85
N GLY A 85 -25.23 -3.54 9.87
CA GLY A 85 -26.01 -4.05 11.00
C GLY A 85 -26.03 -3.15 12.25
N SER A 86 -26.45 -3.74 13.37
CA SER A 86 -26.62 -3.12 14.69
C SER A 86 -25.46 -3.46 15.63
N LEU A 87 -25.29 -2.67 16.70
CA LEU A 87 -24.20 -2.89 17.66
C LEU A 87 -24.32 -4.27 18.36
N ALA A 88 -25.55 -4.78 18.47
CA ALA A 88 -25.85 -6.09 19.03
C ALA A 88 -25.33 -7.24 18.14
N ASP A 89 -25.12 -7.01 16.84
CA ASP A 89 -24.61 -8.05 15.93
C ASP A 89 -23.10 -8.33 16.12
N TYR A 90 -22.42 -7.60 17.02
CA TYR A 90 -20.96 -7.63 17.18
C TYR A 90 -20.46 -7.91 18.61
N HIS A 91 -21.32 -8.45 19.48
CA HIS A 91 -20.94 -8.81 20.85
C HIS A 91 -19.66 -9.67 20.89
N GLN A 92 -18.67 -9.22 21.67
CA GLN A 92 -17.42 -9.87 22.11
C GLN A 92 -16.09 -9.44 21.47
N ALA A 93 -16.02 -8.93 20.22
CA ALA A 93 -14.74 -8.46 19.68
C ALA A 93 -14.79 -7.25 18.72
N ASN A 94 -15.96 -6.88 18.18
CA ASN A 94 -16.13 -5.82 17.17
C ASN A 94 -15.15 -5.86 15.98
N THR A 95 -14.45 -6.97 15.74
CA THR A 95 -13.47 -7.13 14.65
C THR A 95 -14.14 -7.77 13.45
N HIS A 96 -13.85 -7.24 12.26
CA HIS A 96 -14.39 -7.69 10.99
C HIS A 96 -13.25 -7.89 9.99
N GLU A 97 -13.16 -9.10 9.45
CA GLU A 97 -12.24 -9.39 8.36
C GLU A 97 -12.88 -8.89 7.06
N LEU A 98 -12.30 -7.86 6.45
CA LEU A 98 -12.67 -7.47 5.10
C LEU A 98 -12.32 -8.62 4.17
N TRP A 99 -13.26 -9.02 3.35
CA TRP A 99 -13.03 -10.07 2.37
C TRP A 99 -11.92 -9.60 1.42
N GLN A 100 -10.92 -10.45 1.24
CA GLN A 100 -9.81 -10.26 0.31
C GLN A 100 -9.87 -11.42 -0.65
N ASP A 101 -9.81 -11.15 -1.95
CA ASP A 101 -9.85 -12.23 -2.92
C ASP A 101 -8.54 -13.04 -2.87
N PRO A 102 -8.59 -14.34 -2.50
CA PRO A 102 -7.40 -15.19 -2.56
C PRO A 102 -6.96 -15.49 -4.01
N LEU A 103 -7.87 -15.37 -5.00
CA LEU A 103 -7.65 -15.75 -6.40
C LEU A 103 -7.39 -14.57 -7.34
N GLY A 104 -7.59 -13.33 -6.88
CA GLY A 104 -7.31 -12.11 -7.67
C GLY A 104 -8.32 -11.79 -8.79
N LEU A 105 -9.49 -12.40 -8.78
CA LEU A 105 -10.61 -12.13 -9.70
C LEU A 105 -11.40 -10.87 -9.31
N PHE A 106 -11.45 -10.55 -8.03
CA PHE A 106 -12.18 -9.43 -7.45
C PHE A 106 -11.24 -8.47 -6.72
N THR A 107 -11.56 -7.18 -6.84
CA THR A 107 -10.90 -6.13 -6.09
C THR A 107 -11.78 -5.70 -4.93
N SER A 108 -11.24 -5.84 -3.71
CA SER A 108 -11.90 -5.32 -2.52
C SER A 108 -11.72 -3.81 -2.47
N LEU A 109 -12.78 -3.06 -2.26
CA LEU A 109 -12.75 -1.60 -2.11
C LEU A 109 -13.28 -1.23 -0.72
N LEU A 110 -12.67 -0.25 -0.06
CA LEU A 110 -13.18 0.34 1.18
C LEU A 110 -13.39 1.84 0.95
N VAL A 111 -14.65 2.26 0.79
CA VAL A 111 -14.94 3.57 0.21
C VAL A 111 -16.05 4.32 0.96
N GLY A 112 -15.79 5.60 1.24
CA GLY A 112 -16.80 6.58 1.63
C GLY A 112 -17.26 7.37 0.42
N ILE A 113 -18.56 7.42 0.14
CA ILE A 113 -19.12 8.12 -1.03
C ILE A 113 -20.04 9.23 -0.53
N ASP A 114 -19.92 10.42 -1.10
CA ASP A 114 -20.91 11.49 -0.99
C ASP A 114 -21.64 11.64 -2.34
N PRO A 115 -22.78 10.97 -2.55
CA PRO A 115 -23.48 11.03 -3.83
C PRO A 115 -24.01 12.43 -4.18
N LYS A 116 -24.22 13.29 -3.17
CA LYS A 116 -24.75 14.65 -3.35
C LYS A 116 -23.65 15.59 -3.82
N GLU A 117 -22.47 15.53 -3.19
CA GLU A 117 -21.31 16.31 -3.63
C GLU A 117 -20.53 15.66 -4.77
N GLY A 118 -20.87 14.42 -5.15
CA GLY A 118 -20.37 13.77 -6.36
C GLY A 118 -18.96 13.20 -6.25
N PHE A 119 -18.48 12.90 -5.05
CA PHE A 119 -17.13 12.37 -4.83
C PHE A 119 -17.11 11.10 -3.96
N PHE A 120 -15.97 10.41 -3.99
CA PHE A 120 -15.65 9.30 -3.10
C PHE A 120 -14.26 9.48 -2.45
N VAL A 121 -14.03 8.75 -1.36
CA VAL A 121 -12.77 8.63 -0.63
C VAL A 121 -12.53 7.15 -0.34
N GLY A 122 -11.53 6.57 -0.98
CA GLY A 122 -11.02 5.23 -0.78
C GLY A 122 -9.95 5.18 0.31
N ALA A 123 -10.04 4.15 1.15
CA ALA A 123 -9.01 3.75 2.11
C ALA A 123 -8.43 2.40 1.73
N ASP A 124 -7.18 2.14 2.13
CA ASP A 124 -6.51 0.86 1.84
C ASP A 124 -7.22 -0.31 2.55
N PRO A 125 -7.87 -1.23 1.81
CA PRO A 125 -8.60 -2.34 2.40
C PRO A 125 -7.70 -3.31 3.18
N ALA A 126 -6.42 -3.43 2.82
CA ALA A 126 -5.47 -4.30 3.50
C ALA A 126 -5.09 -3.75 4.89
N MET A 127 -4.96 -2.42 5.01
CA MET A 127 -4.74 -1.76 6.30
C MET A 127 -5.93 -1.88 7.26
N HIS A 128 -7.12 -2.11 6.71
CA HIS A 128 -8.37 -2.32 7.44
C HIS A 128 -8.76 -3.80 7.49
N ASN A 129 -7.80 -4.72 7.48
CA ASN A 129 -8.08 -6.15 7.63
C ASN A 129 -7.22 -6.84 8.70
N PRO A 130 -7.79 -7.21 9.87
CA PRO A 130 -9.16 -6.96 10.29
C PRO A 130 -9.40 -5.48 10.64
N THR A 131 -10.60 -4.97 10.39
CA THR A 131 -11.06 -3.65 10.86
C THR A 131 -11.96 -3.79 12.08
N LYS A 132 -12.26 -2.67 12.74
CA LYS A 132 -13.33 -2.59 13.74
C LYS A 132 -14.52 -1.89 13.13
N PHE A 133 -15.70 -2.50 13.17
CA PHE A 133 -16.91 -1.76 12.83
C PHE A 133 -17.27 -0.74 13.92
N TYR A 134 -18.02 0.28 13.51
CA TYR A 134 -18.35 1.51 14.21
C TYR A 134 -17.23 2.54 14.33
N ILE A 135 -16.04 2.29 13.78
CA ILE A 135 -15.01 3.33 13.63
C ILE A 135 -15.37 4.30 12.52
N ARG A 136 -14.79 5.49 12.56
CA ARG A 136 -14.88 6.49 11.51
C ARG A 136 -13.53 6.67 10.84
N LEU A 137 -13.56 6.78 9.52
CA LEU A 137 -12.44 7.27 8.74
C LEU A 137 -12.70 8.75 8.49
N GLU A 138 -11.81 9.59 9.03
CA GLU A 138 -11.92 11.04 8.95
C GLU A 138 -11.00 11.60 7.88
N PHE A 139 -11.45 12.69 7.26
CA PHE A 139 -10.71 13.50 6.31
C PHE A 139 -11.20 14.96 6.40
N LYS A 140 -10.53 15.88 5.72
CA LYS A 140 -10.76 17.32 5.84
C LYS A 140 -11.53 17.89 4.65
N ASP A 141 -12.23 19.01 4.87
CA ASP A 141 -12.92 19.78 3.82
C ASP A 141 -11.98 20.10 2.65
N ARG A 142 -10.73 20.49 2.93
CA ARG A 142 -9.69 20.74 1.91
C ARG A 142 -9.46 19.56 0.96
N HIS A 143 -9.59 18.32 1.43
CA HIS A 143 -9.40 17.14 0.57
C HIS A 143 -10.63 16.93 -0.32
N ALA A 144 -11.84 17.18 0.17
CA ALA A 144 -13.04 17.16 -0.67
C ALA A 144 -12.99 18.26 -1.74
N GLU A 145 -12.46 19.44 -1.40
CA GLU A 145 -12.23 20.53 -2.35
C GLU A 145 -11.21 20.14 -3.42
N GLU A 146 -10.08 19.56 -3.03
CA GLU A 146 -9.06 19.11 -3.98
C GLU A 146 -9.57 18.00 -4.91
N ILE A 147 -10.33 17.03 -4.38
CA ILE A 147 -10.98 15.99 -5.18
C ILE A 147 -11.90 16.62 -6.24
N LYS A 148 -12.69 17.63 -5.87
CA LYS A 148 -13.60 18.30 -6.81
C LYS A 148 -12.85 19.14 -7.84
N ALA A 149 -11.73 19.76 -7.46
CA ALA A 149 -10.92 20.58 -8.34
C ALA A 149 -10.13 19.74 -9.35
N GLN A 150 -9.47 18.67 -8.89
CA GLN A 150 -8.55 17.86 -9.70
C GLN A 150 -9.18 16.56 -10.22
N LYS A 151 -10.38 16.20 -9.77
CA LYS A 151 -11.09 14.93 -10.03
C LYS A 151 -10.39 13.68 -9.47
N TRP A 152 -9.17 13.83 -8.96
CA TRP A 152 -8.35 12.80 -8.34
C TRP A 152 -7.41 13.46 -7.34
N HIS A 153 -7.32 12.92 -6.14
CA HIS A 153 -6.42 13.44 -5.10
C HIS A 153 -5.97 12.32 -4.17
N ALA A 154 -4.67 12.26 -3.87
CA ALA A 154 -4.10 11.29 -2.94
C ALA A 154 -3.37 12.01 -1.80
N TRP A 155 -3.54 11.53 -0.57
CA TRP A 155 -2.92 12.15 0.60
C TRP A 155 -2.71 11.18 1.77
N GLU A 156 -1.77 11.51 2.64
CA GLU A 156 -1.61 10.81 3.92
C GLU A 156 -2.70 11.24 4.90
N ARG A 157 -3.39 10.26 5.48
CA ARG A 157 -4.45 10.49 6.45
C ARG A 157 -3.91 11.15 7.72
N GLU A 158 -4.49 12.30 8.05
CA GLU A 158 -4.25 12.95 9.33
C GLU A 158 -4.90 12.18 10.47
N ARG A 159 -4.09 11.70 11.42
CA ARG A 159 -4.56 11.09 12.67
C ARG A 159 -4.33 12.04 13.84
N ARG A 160 -5.21 11.99 14.85
CA ARG A 160 -5.16 12.89 16.02
C ARG A 160 -4.48 12.22 17.22
N GLY A 161 -3.73 13.03 17.97
CA GLY A 161 -3.20 12.68 19.29
C GLY A 161 -2.13 11.58 19.26
N ALA A 162 -1.96 10.91 20.40
CA ALA A 162 -0.89 9.93 20.60
C ALA A 162 -1.03 8.64 19.76
N LEU A 163 -2.12 8.50 18.99
CA LEU A 163 -2.31 7.44 17.98
C LEU A 163 -1.56 7.74 16.68
N ALA A 164 -1.32 9.02 16.36
CA ALA A 164 -0.64 9.43 15.13
C ALA A 164 0.83 8.94 15.05
N MET A 165 1.48 8.72 16.20
CA MET A 165 2.86 8.23 16.27
C MET A 165 2.96 6.70 16.36
N ALA A 166 1.86 6.02 16.69
CA ALA A 166 1.85 4.59 16.99
C ALA A 166 1.23 3.75 15.88
N GLU A 167 0.42 4.36 15.00
CA GLU A 167 -0.22 3.64 13.90
C GLU A 167 0.50 3.90 12.58
N PRO A 168 0.51 2.93 11.65
CA PRO A 168 1.09 3.14 10.34
C PRO A 168 0.45 4.30 9.60
N VAL A 169 1.28 4.96 8.78
CA VAL A 169 0.78 5.98 7.85
C VAL A 169 -0.21 5.31 6.92
N GLU A 170 -1.28 6.00 6.54
CA GLU A 170 -2.31 5.48 5.66
C GLU A 170 -2.53 6.49 4.55
N VAL A 171 -2.47 6.04 3.31
CA VAL A 171 -2.74 6.85 2.13
C VAL A 171 -4.18 6.65 1.70
N LEU A 172 -4.93 7.76 1.72
CA LEU A 172 -6.27 7.84 1.17
C LEU A 172 -6.20 8.36 -0.26
N VAL A 173 -7.16 7.92 -1.07
CA VAL A 173 -7.32 8.37 -2.45
C VAL A 173 -8.77 8.77 -2.64
N GLY A 174 -9.01 9.94 -3.23
CA GLY A 174 -10.35 10.41 -3.54
C GLY A 174 -10.49 10.76 -5.00
N GLY A 175 -11.73 10.68 -5.48
CA GLY A 175 -12.07 10.97 -6.87
C GLY A 175 -13.53 11.32 -7.04
N THR A 176 -13.90 11.68 -8.26
CA THR A 176 -15.29 11.95 -8.67
C THR A 176 -15.86 10.73 -9.39
N ARG A 177 -17.12 10.78 -9.86
CA ARG A 177 -17.70 9.66 -10.63
C ARG A 177 -16.83 9.29 -11.84
N GLU A 178 -16.28 10.28 -12.51
CA GLU A 178 -15.47 10.11 -13.73
C GLU A 178 -14.16 9.36 -13.47
N SER A 179 -13.64 9.36 -12.24
CA SER A 179 -12.40 8.67 -11.87
C SER A 179 -12.64 7.39 -11.07
N PHE A 180 -13.87 6.89 -10.99
CA PHE A 180 -14.17 5.69 -10.23
C PHE A 180 -13.59 4.41 -10.87
N LEU A 181 -13.60 4.28 -12.20
CA LEU A 181 -12.94 3.15 -12.87
C LEU A 181 -11.42 3.18 -12.60
N ARG A 182 -10.81 4.37 -12.73
CA ARG A 182 -9.41 4.62 -12.35
C ARG A 182 -9.12 4.22 -10.89
N TYR A 183 -10.05 4.45 -9.97
CA TYR A 183 -9.90 4.02 -8.58
C TYR A 183 -9.88 2.50 -8.42
N ILE A 184 -10.69 1.77 -9.19
CA ILE A 184 -10.69 0.30 -9.19
C ILE A 184 -9.36 -0.24 -9.71
N GLU A 185 -8.86 0.33 -10.82
CA GLU A 185 -7.56 -0.01 -11.40
C GLU A 185 -6.41 0.31 -10.45
N PHE A 186 -6.50 1.47 -9.77
CA PHE A 186 -5.58 1.85 -8.72
C PHE A 186 -5.56 0.82 -7.60
N GLU A 187 -6.70 0.44 -7.01
CA GLU A 187 -6.72 -0.52 -5.90
C GLU A 187 -6.25 -1.92 -6.33
N ARG A 188 -6.48 -2.31 -7.59
CA ARG A 188 -5.87 -3.53 -8.18
C ARG A 188 -4.35 -3.45 -8.17
N ALA A 189 -3.79 -2.34 -8.65
CA ALA A 189 -2.36 -2.16 -8.80
C ALA A 189 -1.63 -1.83 -7.47
N ALA A 190 -2.33 -1.19 -6.55
CA ALA A 190 -1.80 -0.71 -5.27
C ALA A 190 -1.85 -1.76 -4.16
N GLN A 191 -2.48 -2.89 -4.44
CA GLN A 191 -2.72 -3.92 -3.46
C GLN A 191 -1.41 -4.45 -2.86
N ASP A 192 -1.34 -4.48 -1.54
CA ASP A 192 -0.16 -4.90 -0.76
C ASP A 192 1.11 -4.01 -0.95
N LEU A 193 1.02 -2.87 -1.64
CA LEU A 193 2.11 -1.89 -1.67
C LEU A 193 2.30 -1.21 -0.30
N ASP A 194 3.55 -0.86 0.00
CA ASP A 194 3.81 0.09 1.08
C ASP A 194 3.23 1.47 0.75
N GLN A 195 3.02 2.28 1.78
CA GLN A 195 2.25 3.51 1.66
C GLN A 195 2.98 4.60 0.85
N GLY A 196 4.31 4.62 0.87
CA GLY A 196 5.09 5.51 0.01
C GLY A 196 4.90 5.18 -1.46
N ASN A 197 5.04 3.91 -1.82
CA ASN A 197 4.82 3.43 -3.19
C ASN A 197 3.36 3.51 -3.63
N ARG A 198 2.40 3.27 -2.72
CA ARG A 198 0.97 3.45 -2.96
C ARG A 198 0.66 4.89 -3.36
N GLN A 199 1.22 5.87 -2.66
CA GLN A 199 1.02 7.28 -3.01
C GLN A 199 1.73 7.65 -4.31
N LEU A 200 2.96 7.18 -4.54
CA LEU A 200 3.65 7.36 -5.83
C LEU A 200 2.81 6.82 -6.99
N LEU A 201 2.22 5.63 -6.83
CA LEU A 201 1.32 5.04 -7.82
C LEU A 201 0.08 5.91 -8.05
N ALA A 202 -0.53 6.43 -6.98
CA ALA A 202 -1.70 7.30 -7.09
C ALA A 202 -1.38 8.61 -7.85
N ASP A 203 -0.19 9.19 -7.62
CA ASP A 203 0.29 10.41 -8.29
C ASP A 203 0.60 10.16 -9.78
N LYS A 204 1.03 8.94 -10.14
CA LYS A 204 1.58 8.62 -11.46
C LYS A 204 0.70 7.71 -12.31
N LEU A 205 -0.52 7.41 -11.88
CA LEU A 205 -1.35 6.42 -12.55
C LEU A 205 -1.59 6.74 -14.04
N ASP A 206 -1.71 8.02 -14.39
CA ASP A 206 -1.86 8.47 -15.78
C ASP A 206 -0.58 8.32 -16.64
N SER A 207 0.57 8.14 -15.99
CA SER A 207 1.87 7.90 -16.64
C SER A 207 2.18 6.42 -16.82
N ILE A 208 1.34 5.52 -16.28
CA ILE A 208 1.49 4.08 -16.46
C ILE A 208 0.70 3.70 -17.72
N PRO A 209 1.36 3.19 -18.77
CA PRO A 209 0.67 2.74 -19.97
C PRO A 209 -0.39 1.70 -19.58
N VAL A 210 -1.64 1.91 -20.01
CA VAL A 210 -2.66 0.87 -19.96
C VAL A 210 -2.16 -0.28 -20.84
N PRO A 211 -2.08 -1.53 -20.33
CA PRO A 211 -1.73 -2.67 -21.18
C PRO A 211 -2.74 -2.72 -22.32
N ALA A 212 -2.28 -2.44 -23.53
CA ALA A 212 -3.10 -2.64 -24.72
C ALA A 212 -3.40 -4.14 -24.79
N GLY A 213 -4.69 -4.48 -24.78
CA GLY A 213 -5.13 -5.86 -24.90
C GLY A 213 -4.45 -6.58 -26.06
N LEU A 214 -4.03 -7.83 -25.79
CA LEU A 214 -3.50 -8.84 -26.70
C LEU A 214 -3.57 -8.46 -28.20
N ALA A 215 -2.52 -7.79 -28.69
CA ALA A 215 -2.19 -7.76 -30.10
C ALA A 215 -0.81 -8.38 -30.27
N PRO A 216 -0.69 -9.59 -30.87
CA PRO A 216 0.60 -10.12 -31.22
C PRO A 216 1.09 -9.39 -32.47
N LYS A 217 2.02 -8.45 -32.30
CA LYS A 217 2.97 -8.09 -33.35
C LYS A 217 4.37 -8.16 -32.76
N VAL A 218 4.95 -9.34 -32.86
CA VAL A 218 6.37 -9.56 -32.61
C VAL A 218 7.05 -9.57 -33.97
N GLU A 219 7.83 -8.54 -34.25
CA GLU A 219 9.04 -8.69 -35.06
C GLU A 219 10.18 -7.93 -34.38
N GLY A 220 11.20 -8.69 -33.97
CA GLY A 220 12.53 -8.19 -33.67
C GLY A 220 12.81 -7.77 -32.22
N PHE A 221 12.94 -8.75 -31.32
CA PHE A 221 13.89 -8.62 -30.21
C PHE A 221 14.94 -9.73 -30.33
N ASP A 222 16.16 -9.30 -30.58
CA ASP A 222 17.30 -10.15 -30.90
C ASP A 222 17.79 -10.92 -29.67
N GLU A 223 18.12 -12.19 -29.89
CA GLU A 223 18.43 -13.26 -28.95
C GLU A 223 19.75 -13.06 -28.18
N ALA A 224 19.91 -11.96 -27.44
CA ALA A 224 20.99 -11.83 -26.47
C ALA A 224 20.62 -12.54 -25.16
N GLN A 225 20.69 -13.88 -25.22
CA GLN A 225 20.55 -14.86 -24.14
C GLN A 225 19.10 -15.17 -23.69
N SER A 226 18.53 -16.20 -24.31
CA SER A 226 17.32 -16.89 -23.84
C SER A 226 17.51 -17.39 -22.41
N HIS A 227 17.09 -16.57 -21.45
CA HIS A 227 17.16 -16.83 -20.01
C HIS A 227 16.47 -18.17 -19.71
N PRO A 228 17.04 -19.06 -18.85
CA PRO A 228 16.51 -20.40 -18.61
C PRO A 228 15.01 -20.41 -18.26
N LEU A 229 14.53 -19.42 -17.49
CA LEU A 229 13.10 -19.26 -17.20
C LEU A 229 12.24 -19.00 -18.44
N LEU A 230 12.71 -18.26 -19.45
CA LEU A 230 11.96 -18.04 -20.69
C LEU A 230 11.79 -19.35 -21.46
N LYS A 231 12.83 -20.21 -21.46
CA LYS A 231 12.76 -21.56 -22.04
C LYS A 231 11.86 -22.48 -21.22
N GLU A 232 12.01 -22.48 -19.89
CA GLU A 232 11.23 -23.30 -18.98
C GLU A 232 9.73 -22.96 -19.05
N PHE A 233 9.40 -21.67 -19.05
CA PHE A 233 8.02 -21.20 -19.14
C PHE A 233 7.49 -21.21 -20.57
N ASN A 234 8.36 -21.35 -21.57
CA ASN A 234 8.04 -21.25 -22.99
C ASN A 234 7.28 -19.93 -23.30
N LEU A 235 7.83 -18.82 -22.79
CA LEU A 235 7.27 -17.48 -22.93
C LEU A 235 8.36 -16.48 -23.34
N SER A 236 7.98 -15.43 -24.04
CA SER A 236 8.86 -14.28 -24.28
C SER A 236 9.07 -13.46 -23.00
N ALA A 237 10.10 -12.62 -22.99
CA ALA A 237 10.35 -11.71 -21.87
C ALA A 237 9.16 -10.76 -21.63
N GLU A 238 8.56 -10.25 -22.70
CA GLU A 238 7.37 -9.41 -22.66
C GLU A 238 6.20 -10.15 -22.03
N GLN A 239 5.96 -11.40 -22.43
CA GLN A 239 4.88 -12.21 -21.86
C GLN A 239 5.09 -12.47 -20.36
N VAL A 240 6.34 -12.70 -19.92
CA VAL A 240 6.65 -12.83 -18.49
C VAL A 240 6.43 -11.51 -17.75
N LEU A 241 6.85 -10.38 -18.32
CA LEU A 241 6.59 -9.05 -17.74
C LEU A 241 5.10 -8.75 -17.64
N GLU A 242 4.31 -9.12 -18.65
CA GLU A 242 2.86 -9.02 -18.61
C GLU A 242 2.25 -9.91 -17.54
N ILE A 243 2.73 -11.14 -17.38
CA ILE A 243 2.30 -12.01 -16.27
C ILE A 243 2.64 -11.37 -14.93
N ILE A 244 3.84 -10.80 -14.75
CA ILE A 244 4.21 -10.09 -13.51
C ILE A 244 3.29 -8.89 -13.29
N ALA A 245 3.03 -8.09 -14.33
CA ALA A 245 2.20 -6.90 -14.25
C ALA A 245 0.74 -7.21 -13.84
N ASN A 246 0.23 -8.37 -14.27
CA ASN A 246 -1.13 -8.85 -14.01
C ASN A 246 -1.23 -9.78 -12.79
N ALA A 247 -0.14 -10.38 -12.33
CA ALA A 247 -0.10 -11.28 -11.17
C ALA A 247 0.17 -10.49 -9.87
N ARG A 248 -0.91 -10.19 -9.14
CA ARG A 248 -0.94 -9.40 -7.90
C ARG A 248 0.24 -9.66 -6.93
N ARG A 249 0.42 -10.90 -6.46
CA ARG A 249 1.47 -11.23 -5.47
C ARG A 249 2.86 -11.07 -6.04
N LEU A 250 3.02 -11.36 -7.32
CA LEU A 250 4.31 -11.31 -7.99
C LEU A 250 4.75 -9.87 -8.22
N LYS A 251 3.84 -8.97 -8.61
CA LYS A 251 4.13 -7.54 -8.80
C LYS A 251 4.68 -6.87 -7.53
N VAL A 252 4.08 -7.17 -6.38
CA VAL A 252 4.47 -6.63 -5.07
C VAL A 252 5.81 -7.20 -4.63
N ALA A 253 5.96 -8.53 -4.73
CA ALA A 253 7.23 -9.20 -4.44
C ALA A 253 8.36 -8.65 -5.32
N VAL A 254 8.11 -8.52 -6.64
CA VAL A 254 9.06 -7.96 -7.60
C VAL A 254 9.44 -6.53 -7.23
N ARG A 255 8.51 -5.65 -6.85
CA ARG A 255 8.88 -4.27 -6.45
C ARG A 255 9.76 -4.21 -5.21
N GLY A 256 9.44 -4.99 -4.17
CA GLY A 256 10.31 -5.10 -2.98
C GLY A 256 11.69 -5.64 -3.36
N TRP A 257 11.71 -6.74 -4.12
CA TRP A 257 12.94 -7.36 -4.60
C TRP A 257 13.76 -6.47 -5.53
N VAL A 258 13.13 -5.59 -6.32
CA VAL A 258 13.83 -4.63 -7.16
C VAL A 258 14.56 -3.60 -6.30
N ALA A 259 13.94 -3.09 -5.23
CA ALA A 259 14.63 -2.20 -4.29
C ALA A 259 15.82 -2.92 -3.62
N GLU A 260 15.62 -4.17 -3.18
CA GLU A 260 16.67 -5.00 -2.57
C GLU A 260 17.79 -5.36 -3.56
N ASP A 261 17.48 -5.62 -4.82
CA ASP A 261 18.44 -5.95 -5.86
C ASP A 261 19.27 -4.72 -6.28
N HIS A 262 18.63 -3.54 -6.38
CA HIS A 262 19.33 -2.28 -6.55
C HIS A 262 20.23 -1.96 -5.35
N LEU A 263 19.77 -2.23 -4.13
CA LEU A 263 20.59 -2.09 -2.93
C LEU A 263 21.79 -3.02 -2.97
N LYS A 264 21.59 -4.32 -3.23
CA LYS A 264 22.66 -5.31 -3.38
C LYS A 264 23.66 -4.89 -4.44
N THR A 265 23.21 -4.50 -5.62
CA THR A 265 24.05 -4.03 -6.73
C THR A 265 24.84 -2.79 -6.33
N THR A 266 24.25 -1.88 -5.56
CA THR A 266 24.93 -0.68 -5.05
C THR A 266 26.02 -1.06 -4.05
N LEU A 267 25.72 -1.96 -3.11
CA LEU A 267 26.67 -2.42 -2.10
C LEU A 267 27.82 -3.25 -2.69
N GLN A 268 27.56 -4.07 -3.71
CA GLN A 268 28.59 -4.88 -4.39
C GLN A 268 29.62 -4.03 -5.15
N LYS A 269 29.32 -2.78 -5.48
CA LYS A 269 30.26 -1.86 -6.11
C LYS A 269 31.27 -1.25 -5.13
N LEU A 270 31.06 -1.42 -3.82
CA LEU A 270 31.98 -0.92 -2.81
C LEU A 270 33.26 -1.77 -2.80
N PRO A 271 34.46 -1.16 -2.84
CA PRO A 271 35.72 -1.88 -3.02
C PRO A 271 36.03 -2.88 -1.90
N ASP A 272 35.56 -2.60 -0.69
CA ASP A 272 35.83 -3.40 0.52
C ASP A 272 34.74 -4.45 0.83
N VAL A 273 33.74 -4.59 -0.04
CA VAL A 273 32.70 -5.61 0.13
C VAL A 273 33.18 -6.93 -0.46
N THR A 274 33.36 -7.91 0.41
CA THR A 274 33.89 -9.25 0.08
C THR A 274 32.79 -10.29 -0.17
N HIS A 275 31.60 -10.06 0.39
CA HIS A 275 30.41 -10.89 0.18
C HIS A 275 29.17 -10.01 0.30
N CYS A 276 28.19 -10.20 -0.58
CA CYS A 276 26.91 -9.53 -0.50
C CYS A 276 25.84 -10.37 -1.19
N GLU A 277 24.88 -10.86 -0.40
CA GLU A 277 23.78 -11.69 -0.87
C GLU A 277 22.45 -11.18 -0.31
N ARG A 278 21.39 -11.38 -1.09
CA ARG A 278 20.02 -11.23 -0.59
C ARG A 278 19.70 -12.47 0.25
N LEU A 279 18.97 -12.28 1.34
CA LEU A 279 18.45 -13.37 2.14
C LEU A 279 16.99 -13.62 1.77
N ASP A 280 16.65 -14.87 1.50
CA ASP A 280 15.27 -15.28 1.27
C ASP A 280 14.76 -16.01 2.52
N GLY A 281 13.93 -15.35 3.33
CA GLY A 281 13.41 -15.93 4.58
C GLY A 281 12.43 -15.02 5.33
N ASP A 282 11.41 -15.64 5.95
CA ASP A 282 10.45 -14.92 6.80
C ASP A 282 11.15 -14.43 8.09
N ARG A 283 11.09 -13.12 8.35
CA ARG A 283 11.68 -12.44 9.54
C ARG A 283 13.21 -12.39 9.59
N THR A 284 13.89 -12.64 8.48
CA THR A 284 15.31 -12.31 8.32
C THR A 284 15.46 -10.94 7.66
N SER A 285 16.56 -10.24 7.94
CA SER A 285 16.89 -9.00 7.23
C SER A 285 17.07 -9.27 5.73
N ASP A 286 16.93 -8.25 4.90
CA ASP A 286 16.88 -8.44 3.45
C ASP A 286 18.25 -8.78 2.81
N ILE A 287 19.36 -8.27 3.37
CA ILE A 287 20.71 -8.49 2.83
C ILE A 287 21.68 -8.95 3.92
N ARG A 288 22.58 -9.87 3.55
CA ARG A 288 23.78 -10.21 4.32
C ARG A 288 25.03 -9.76 3.57
N LEU A 289 25.89 -9.04 4.27
CA LEU A 289 27.10 -8.44 3.70
C LEU A 289 28.34 -8.70 4.56
N ARG A 290 29.52 -8.86 3.95
CA ARG A 290 30.81 -8.85 4.65
C ARG A 290 31.67 -7.71 4.13
N PHE A 291 32.08 -6.81 5.02
CA PHE A 291 32.92 -5.67 4.71
C PHE A 291 34.30 -5.84 5.34
N LYS A 292 35.37 -5.59 4.57
CA LYS A 292 36.78 -5.76 4.98
C LYS A 292 37.09 -7.14 5.59
N GLY A 293 36.43 -8.20 5.11
CA GLY A 293 36.59 -9.57 5.63
C GLY A 293 36.04 -9.80 7.05
N GLY A 294 35.29 -8.83 7.61
CA GLY A 294 34.71 -8.90 8.94
C GLY A 294 33.57 -9.93 9.08
N LYS A 295 32.96 -9.93 10.27
CA LYS A 295 31.73 -10.71 10.55
C LYS A 295 30.59 -10.30 9.61
N PRO A 296 29.64 -11.18 9.27
CA PRO A 296 28.49 -10.80 8.46
C PRO A 296 27.69 -9.69 9.13
N LEU A 297 27.35 -8.67 8.36
CA LEU A 297 26.38 -7.62 8.67
C LEU A 297 25.04 -7.98 8.06
N LEU A 298 23.97 -7.68 8.78
CA LEU A 298 22.58 -7.79 8.36
C LEU A 298 22.03 -6.41 8.03
N ILE A 299 21.45 -6.26 6.83
CA ILE A 299 20.93 -4.99 6.33
C ILE A 299 19.44 -5.13 6.01
N GLU A 300 18.63 -4.25 6.57
CA GLU A 300 17.19 -4.13 6.30
C GLU A 300 16.92 -3.04 5.26
N CYS A 301 16.18 -3.33 4.19
CA CYS A 301 15.77 -2.40 3.14
C CYS A 301 14.31 -1.96 3.36
N LYS A 302 14.05 -0.65 3.37
CA LYS A 302 12.69 -0.10 3.45
C LYS A 302 12.50 1.13 2.57
N ASN A 303 11.35 1.23 1.93
CA ASN A 303 10.96 2.41 1.14
C ASN A 303 10.51 3.55 2.05
N VAL A 304 10.95 4.76 1.74
CA VAL A 304 10.45 5.98 2.39
C VAL A 304 9.01 6.31 1.96
N LEU A 305 8.31 7.06 2.79
CA LEU A 305 7.04 7.70 2.46
C LEU A 305 7.24 8.76 1.37
N ARG A 306 6.19 8.95 0.56
CA ARG A 306 6.18 9.89 -0.57
C ARG A 306 6.32 11.34 -0.13
N VAL A 307 5.67 11.73 0.97
CA VAL A 307 5.69 13.12 1.45
C VAL A 307 6.81 13.29 2.50
N PRO A 308 7.81 14.16 2.28
CA PRO A 308 8.80 14.49 3.29
C PRO A 308 8.18 15.13 4.54
N ASN A 309 8.95 15.24 5.62
CA ASN A 309 8.55 16.02 6.79
C ASN A 309 8.56 17.54 6.47
N LYS A 310 8.15 18.39 7.43
CA LYS A 310 8.06 19.85 7.24
C LYS A 310 9.40 20.53 6.93
N VAL A 311 10.53 19.92 7.29
CA VAL A 311 11.87 20.44 6.99
C VAL A 311 12.46 19.83 5.72
N GLY A 312 11.69 19.03 4.98
CA GLY A 312 12.07 18.45 3.70
C GLY A 312 12.81 17.11 3.80
N GLU A 313 12.94 16.51 4.98
CA GLU A 313 13.61 15.21 5.13
C GLU A 313 12.65 14.07 4.78
N PRO A 314 13.11 13.03 4.05
CA PRO A 314 12.32 11.83 3.81
C PRO A 314 11.91 11.17 5.14
N ARG A 315 10.78 10.45 5.12
CA ARG A 315 10.25 9.76 6.30
C ARG A 315 10.17 8.27 6.05
N LEU A 316 10.45 7.47 7.06
CA LEU A 316 10.34 6.01 7.01
C LEU A 316 9.22 5.55 7.95
N ASP A 317 8.23 4.83 7.41
CA ASP A 317 7.29 4.05 8.22
C ASP A 317 7.94 2.69 8.53
N PHE A 318 8.60 2.64 9.69
CA PHE A 318 9.53 1.59 10.07
C PHE A 318 8.91 0.59 11.04
N GLN A 319 7.94 -0.17 10.54
CA GLN A 319 7.29 -1.24 11.27
C GLN A 319 6.90 -2.39 10.33
N ARG A 320 6.67 -3.57 10.91
CA ARG A 320 6.21 -4.75 10.19
C ARG A 320 4.73 -4.59 9.82
N THR A 321 4.30 -5.27 8.77
CA THR A 321 2.90 -5.24 8.31
C THR A 321 1.95 -5.97 9.26
N ARG A 322 2.45 -6.89 10.09
CA ARG A 322 1.66 -7.69 11.04
C ARG A 322 2.30 -7.74 12.42
N ALA A 323 1.45 -7.84 13.44
CA ALA A 323 1.84 -8.12 14.82
C ALA A 323 1.32 -9.50 15.24
N ALA A 324 1.98 -10.17 16.17
CA ALA A 324 1.43 -11.32 16.87
C ALA A 324 0.18 -10.92 17.66
N LYS A 325 -0.87 -11.76 17.62
CA LYS A 325 -2.16 -11.47 18.27
C LYS A 325 -2.04 -11.14 19.77
N SER A 326 -1.06 -11.73 20.45
CA SER A 326 -0.81 -11.55 21.89
C SER A 326 0.26 -10.52 22.23
N ASP A 327 0.96 -9.96 21.23
CA ASP A 327 2.05 -9.00 21.44
C ASP A 327 2.00 -7.89 20.38
N PRO A 328 1.35 -6.75 20.66
CA PRO A 328 1.32 -5.60 19.75
C PRO A 328 2.72 -5.02 19.47
N CYS A 329 3.68 -5.16 20.39
CA CYS A 329 5.03 -4.62 20.23
C CYS A 329 5.88 -5.46 19.26
N SER A 330 5.48 -6.70 18.94
CA SER A 330 6.13 -7.55 17.94
C SER A 330 6.11 -6.96 16.52
N ARG A 331 5.25 -5.96 16.26
CA ARG A 331 5.21 -5.21 15.01
C ARG A 331 6.47 -4.36 14.80
N TYR A 332 7.11 -3.92 15.87
CA TYR A 332 8.25 -3.02 15.78
C TYR A 332 9.56 -3.79 15.75
N TYR A 333 10.51 -3.28 14.98
CA TYR A 333 11.85 -3.83 14.91
C TYR A 333 12.61 -3.60 16.21
N SER A 334 13.46 -4.55 16.58
CA SER A 334 14.48 -4.36 17.62
C SER A 334 15.81 -3.96 16.96
N PRO A 335 16.68 -3.18 17.64
CA PRO A 335 18.04 -2.94 17.16
C PRO A 335 18.91 -4.20 16.97
N LYS A 336 18.43 -5.37 17.43
CA LYS A 336 19.08 -6.66 17.25
C LYS A 336 18.55 -7.46 16.06
N ASP A 337 17.52 -6.97 15.38
CA ASP A 337 16.92 -7.67 14.22
C ASP A 337 17.80 -7.54 12.96
N PHE A 338 18.65 -6.51 12.91
CA PHE A 338 19.58 -6.20 11.82
C PHE A 338 20.67 -5.24 12.35
N ASP A 339 21.75 -5.05 11.60
CA ASP A 339 22.86 -4.15 11.98
C ASP A 339 22.70 -2.74 11.38
N VAL A 340 22.23 -2.66 10.13
CA VAL A 340 22.06 -1.41 9.37
C VAL A 340 20.70 -1.39 8.69
N VAL A 341 20.06 -0.23 8.63
CA VAL A 341 18.89 0.01 7.78
C VAL A 341 19.29 0.83 6.56
N ALA A 342 18.81 0.44 5.39
CA ALA A 342 18.89 1.17 4.13
C ALA A 342 17.50 1.72 3.78
N ALA A 343 17.34 3.05 3.84
CA ALA A 343 16.15 3.75 3.40
C ALA A 343 16.22 4.02 1.90
N CYS A 344 15.39 3.32 1.12
CA CYS A 344 15.25 3.54 -0.32
C CYS A 344 14.45 4.82 -0.59
N LEU A 345 15.06 5.77 -1.29
CA LEU A 345 14.51 7.11 -1.55
C LEU A 345 13.61 7.20 -2.78
N HIS A 346 13.43 6.10 -3.51
CA HIS A 346 12.74 6.07 -4.81
C HIS A 346 11.34 6.69 -4.77
N ALA A 347 10.57 6.51 -3.70
CA ALA A 347 9.24 7.13 -3.59
C ALA A 347 9.27 8.67 -3.64
N VAL A 348 10.37 9.28 -3.20
CA VAL A 348 10.57 10.74 -3.18
C VAL A 348 11.35 11.22 -4.40
N THR A 349 12.44 10.54 -4.76
CA THR A 349 13.39 11.02 -5.80
C THR A 349 13.14 10.42 -7.17
N GLU A 350 12.36 9.34 -7.27
CA GLU A 350 12.18 8.53 -8.49
C GLU A 350 13.52 7.93 -9.00
N ALA A 351 14.54 7.90 -8.14
CA ALA A 351 15.84 7.26 -8.37
C ALA A 351 16.10 6.17 -7.33
N TRP A 352 16.81 5.10 -7.72
CA TRP A 352 17.20 4.00 -6.82
C TRP A 352 18.39 4.38 -5.94
N GLU A 353 18.15 5.34 -5.05
CA GLU A 353 19.13 5.87 -4.10
C GLU A 353 18.80 5.42 -2.68
N PHE A 354 19.83 5.34 -1.84
CA PHE A 354 19.72 4.81 -0.49
C PHE A 354 20.45 5.70 0.52
N LYS A 355 19.86 5.80 1.71
CA LYS A 355 20.51 6.35 2.90
C LYS A 355 20.61 5.27 3.98
N TYR A 356 21.68 5.31 4.77
CA TYR A 356 22.02 4.26 5.72
C TYR A 356 22.11 4.78 7.15
N ALA A 357 21.68 3.97 8.11
CA ALA A 357 21.84 4.24 9.54
C ALA A 357 22.08 2.94 10.32
N VAL A 358 22.87 3.03 11.39
CA VAL A 358 23.15 1.91 12.30
C VAL A 358 21.92 1.65 13.18
N ALA A 359 21.49 0.39 13.27
CA ALA A 359 20.29 -0.01 13.99
C ALA A 359 20.30 0.43 15.47
N ALA A 360 21.46 0.28 16.13
CA ALA A 360 21.66 0.67 17.52
C ALA A 360 21.58 2.19 17.77
N GLY A 361 21.81 3.00 16.74
CA GLY A 361 21.73 4.47 16.80
C GLY A 361 20.33 5.02 16.51
N LEU A 362 19.38 4.17 16.11
CA LEU A 362 18.02 4.61 15.81
C LEU A 362 17.26 4.97 17.10
N PRO A 363 16.38 5.98 17.06
CA PRO A 363 15.64 6.42 18.24
C PRO A 363 14.74 5.30 18.78
N PRO A 364 14.70 5.10 20.10
CA PRO A 364 13.88 4.07 20.72
C PRO A 364 12.39 4.40 20.56
N HIS A 365 11.57 3.34 20.58
CA HIS A 365 10.12 3.47 20.60
C HIS A 365 9.64 4.01 21.95
N ASP A 366 8.74 4.99 21.92
CA ASP A 366 8.25 5.68 23.12
C ASP A 366 7.43 4.80 24.11
N ARG A 367 7.16 3.52 23.78
CA ARG A 367 6.24 2.64 24.52
C ARG A 367 6.68 1.19 24.57
N CYS A 368 7.22 0.68 23.46
CA CYS A 368 7.71 -0.70 23.37
C CYS A 368 9.21 -0.74 23.71
N VAL A 369 9.53 -1.11 24.95
CA VAL A 369 10.92 -1.18 25.43
C VAL A 369 11.75 -2.10 24.55
N GLY A 370 12.96 -1.65 24.16
CA GLY A 370 13.88 -2.42 23.31
C GLY A 370 13.51 -2.44 21.83
N LYS A 371 12.51 -1.65 21.41
CA LYS A 371 12.10 -1.48 20.01
C LYS A 371 12.51 -0.13 19.45
N ILE A 372 12.64 -0.06 18.13
CA ILE A 372 12.91 1.14 17.36
C ILE A 372 11.60 1.90 17.11
N ARG A 373 11.66 3.22 17.10
CA ARG A 373 10.54 4.08 16.74
C ARG A 373 10.02 3.75 15.33
N SER A 374 8.70 3.66 15.18
CA SER A 374 8.02 3.31 13.92
C SER A 374 7.98 4.43 12.89
N SER A 375 8.28 5.67 13.26
CA SER A 375 8.35 6.80 12.35
C SER A 375 9.72 7.47 12.48
N LEU A 376 10.52 7.39 11.43
CA LEU A 376 11.88 7.90 11.41
C LEU A 376 12.02 9.01 10.38
N ALA A 377 12.72 10.09 10.73
CA ALA A 377 13.21 11.06 9.76
C ALA A 377 14.56 10.58 9.20
N VAL A 378 14.71 10.60 7.87
CA VAL A 378 15.93 10.21 7.15
C VAL A 378 16.82 11.45 6.96
N GLY A 379 17.27 11.99 8.10
CA GLY A 379 17.97 13.27 8.23
C GLY A 379 19.45 13.15 8.56
N ALA A 380 19.96 14.03 9.43
CA ALA A 380 21.39 14.16 9.76
C ALA A 380 22.07 12.90 10.33
N GLY A 381 21.30 11.98 10.94
CA GLY A 381 21.82 10.69 11.45
C GLY A 381 21.99 9.61 10.38
N TRP A 382 21.71 9.93 9.11
CA TRP A 382 21.78 9.01 7.99
C TRP A 382 22.86 9.46 7.00
N THR A 383 23.56 8.49 6.40
CA THR A 383 24.64 8.73 5.45
C THR A 383 24.28 8.21 4.05
N ASN A 384 24.79 8.85 3.01
CA ASN A 384 24.67 8.35 1.62
C ASN A 384 25.72 7.28 1.31
N ASP A 385 26.86 7.30 2.02
CA ASP A 385 27.88 6.26 1.98
C ASP A 385 27.61 5.26 3.12
N PRO A 386 27.42 3.96 2.85
CA PRO A 386 27.20 2.98 3.90
C PRO A 386 28.46 2.66 4.72
N THR A 387 29.66 3.02 4.24
CA THR A 387 30.95 2.66 4.86
C THR A 387 31.06 3.10 6.33
N PRO A 388 30.77 4.37 6.70
CA PRO A 388 30.75 4.79 8.10
C PRO A 388 29.81 3.98 8.99
N ALA A 389 28.66 3.53 8.46
CA ALA A 389 27.71 2.72 9.22
C ALA A 389 28.27 1.31 9.48
N PHE A 390 28.92 0.70 8.49
CA PHE A 390 29.56 -0.61 8.64
C PHE A 390 30.70 -0.58 9.65
N GLU A 391 31.56 0.44 9.56
CA GLU A 391 32.68 0.63 10.48
C GLU A 391 32.21 0.84 11.92
N ALA A 392 31.15 1.64 12.12
CA ALA A 392 30.54 1.85 13.43
C ALA A 392 29.97 0.55 14.03
N VAL A 393 29.36 -0.33 13.22
CA VAL A 393 28.88 -1.64 13.70
C VAL A 393 30.06 -2.51 14.14
N TYR A 394 31.12 -2.62 13.34
CA TYR A 394 32.28 -3.44 13.73
C TYR A 394 33.00 -2.91 14.96
N ALA A 395 33.13 -1.59 15.08
CA ALA A 395 33.72 -0.96 16.26
C ALA A 395 32.94 -1.25 17.56
N ALA A 396 31.62 -1.46 17.47
CA ALA A 396 30.78 -1.83 18.62
C ALA A 396 30.79 -3.34 18.92
N GLN A 397 31.28 -4.18 18.01
CA GLN A 397 31.35 -5.64 18.16
C GLN A 397 32.73 -6.16 18.61
N GLY A 398 33.76 -5.31 18.55
CA GLY A 398 35.10 -5.51 19.11
C GLY A 398 35.23 -4.87 20.48
#